data_AF-A0A9Q3FE68-F1
#
_entry.id   AF-A0A9Q3FE68-F1
#
_cell.length_a   1.000
_cell.length_b   1.000
_cell.length_c   1.000
_cell.angle_alpha   90.00
_cell.angle_beta   90.00
_cell.angle_gamma   90.00
#
_symmetry.space_group_name_H-M   'P 1'
#
loop_
_entity.id
_entity.type
_entity.pdbx_description
1 polymer ?
#
loop_
_entity_poly.entity_id
_entity_poly.type
_entity_poly.pdbx_seq_one_letter_code
_entity_poly.pdbx_strand_id
1 'polypeptide(L)'
;MKEKLIDLLFKSRNALATDKEPLCAIIGHEVDIILNVEKPHPPLLIKPAYPASPREKEALEVHIKELMDLGVLRKIGHNEQVEVTIPVIITWHNGKSRMVGEFRA
;
A
#
# COMPACT_ATOMS: atom_id res chain seq x y z
N MET A 1 -18.91 -14.51 30.50
CA MET A 1 -17.94 -13.48 30.05
C MET A 1 -17.69 -13.58 28.54
N LYS A 2 -17.41 -14.77 28.00
CA LYS A 2 -17.23 -15.02 26.57
C LYS A 2 -18.42 -14.61 25.69
N GLU A 3 -19.65 -14.92 26.12
CA GLU A 3 -20.88 -14.56 25.38
C GLU A 3 -21.06 -13.04 25.25
N LYS A 4 -20.86 -12.29 26.34
CA LYS A 4 -20.92 -10.82 26.33
C LYS A 4 -19.87 -10.20 25.40
N LEU A 5 -18.68 -10.80 25.33
CA LEU A 5 -17.62 -10.34 24.43
C LEU A 5 -17.99 -10.60 22.97
N ILE A 6 -18.53 -11.78 22.65
CA ILE A 6 -18.98 -12.12 21.31
C ILE A 6 -20.09 -11.15 20.86
N ASP A 7 -21.09 -10.91 21.71
CA ASP A 7 -22.14 -9.93 21.43
C ASP A 7 -21.59 -8.53 21.17
N LEU A 8 -20.58 -8.09 21.93
CA LEU A 8 -19.94 -6.80 21.72
C LEU A 8 -19.20 -6.74 20.38
N LEU A 9 -18.43 -7.79 20.03
CA LEU A 9 -17.71 -7.86 18.76
C LEU A 9 -18.66 -7.89 17.56
N PHE A 10 -19.79 -8.60 17.67
CA PHE A 10 -20.82 -8.60 16.63
C PHE A 10 -21.48 -7.23 16.48
N LYS A 11 -21.81 -6.55 17.59
CA LYS A 11 -22.38 -5.19 17.54
C LYS A 11 -21.42 -4.16 16.95
N SER A 12 -20.13 -4.31 17.26
CA SER A 12 -19.06 -3.41 16.79
C SER A 12 -18.40 -3.87 15.50
N ARG A 13 -19.00 -4.80 14.74
CA ARG A 13 -18.37 -5.40 13.55
C ARG A 13 -17.84 -4.37 12.55
N ASN A 14 -18.57 -3.28 12.32
CA ASN A 14 -18.19 -2.23 11.39
C ASN A 14 -16.99 -1.38 11.87
N ALA A 15 -16.63 -1.47 13.15
CA ALA A 15 -15.44 -0.80 13.71
C ALA A 15 -14.20 -1.72 13.67
N LEU A 16 -14.33 -2.96 13.21
CA LEU A 16 -13.26 -3.93 13.14
C LEU A 16 -12.80 -4.08 11.68
N ALA A 17 -11.49 -4.04 11.46
CA ALA A 17 -10.92 -4.31 10.15
C ALA A 17 -11.10 -5.79 9.78
N THR A 18 -11.57 -6.04 8.56
CA THR A 18 -11.66 -7.39 7.98
C THR A 18 -10.91 -7.45 6.66
N ASP A 19 -10.68 -8.65 6.16
CA ASP A 19 -10.05 -8.93 4.86
C ASP A 19 -11.00 -8.77 3.67
N LYS A 20 -12.28 -8.45 3.93
CA LYS A 20 -13.34 -8.39 2.91
C LYS A 20 -13.81 -6.98 2.58
N GLU A 21 -13.43 -6.02 3.40
CA GLU A 21 -13.88 -4.63 3.30
C GLU A 21 -12.68 -3.74 2.98
N PRO A 22 -12.81 -2.78 2.04
CA PRO A 22 -11.72 -1.90 1.67
C PRO A 22 -11.33 -1.01 2.85
N LEU A 23 -10.04 -0.92 3.16
CA LEU A 23 -9.54 -0.15 4.31
C LEU A 23 -9.61 1.38 4.08
N CYS A 24 -9.70 1.82 2.82
CA CYS A 24 -9.56 3.23 2.43
C CYS A 24 -10.85 3.86 1.86
N ALA A 25 -12.03 3.30 2.14
CA ALA A 25 -13.30 3.84 1.62
C ALA A 25 -13.89 5.00 2.44
N ILE A 26 -13.05 5.84 3.07
CA ILE A 26 -13.51 6.99 3.84
C ILE A 26 -13.53 8.22 2.93
N ILE A 27 -14.73 8.64 2.54
CA ILE A 27 -14.96 9.80 1.67
C ILE A 27 -14.58 11.09 2.42
N GLY A 28 -13.87 12.02 1.76
CA GLY A 28 -13.54 13.34 2.31
C GLY A 28 -12.23 13.39 3.11
N HIS A 29 -11.44 12.32 3.08
CA HIS A 29 -10.12 12.23 3.72
C HIS A 29 -8.98 12.25 2.69
N GLU A 30 -9.24 12.74 1.49
CA GLU A 30 -8.22 12.94 0.47
C GLU A 30 -7.19 13.99 0.96
N VAL A 31 -5.91 13.71 0.74
CA VAL A 31 -4.81 14.59 1.14
C VAL A 31 -4.12 15.11 -0.10
N ASP A 32 -4.14 16.43 -0.28
CA ASP A 32 -3.37 17.10 -1.32
C ASP A 32 -1.91 17.25 -0.86
N ILE A 33 -1.01 16.51 -1.51
CA ILE A 33 0.43 16.58 -1.26
C ILE A 33 1.06 17.43 -2.36
N ILE A 34 1.60 18.59 -1.98
CA ILE A 34 2.26 19.52 -2.89
C ILE A 34 3.78 19.36 -2.75
N LEU A 35 4.47 19.20 -3.88
CA LEU A 35 5.93 19.17 -3.91
C LEU A 35 6.50 20.59 -3.76
N ASN A 36 7.50 20.74 -2.90
CA ASN A 36 8.22 22.02 -2.71
C ASN A 36 9.31 22.26 -3.77
N VAL A 37 9.25 21.57 -4.92
CA VAL A 37 10.27 21.63 -5.99
C VAL A 37 9.62 21.90 -7.35
N GLU A 38 10.27 22.73 -8.17
CA GLU A 38 9.81 23.07 -9.52
C GLU A 38 10.39 22.14 -10.59
N LYS A 39 9.82 22.15 -11.80
CA LYS A 39 10.32 21.38 -12.95
C LYS A 39 11.58 22.05 -13.55
N PRO A 40 12.58 21.27 -14.03
CA PRO A 40 12.66 19.82 -13.97
C PRO A 40 12.98 19.33 -12.56
N HIS A 41 12.21 18.35 -12.08
CA HIS A 41 12.36 17.81 -10.74
C HIS A 41 13.76 17.22 -10.50
N PRO A 42 14.23 17.12 -9.24
CA PRO A 42 15.46 16.42 -8.92
C PRO A 42 15.40 14.98 -9.48
N PRO A 43 16.51 14.44 -10.06
CA PRO A 43 16.56 13.07 -10.57
C PRO A 43 16.10 12.01 -9.55
N LEU A 44 16.21 12.33 -8.26
CA LEU A 44 15.84 11.47 -7.13
C LEU A 44 14.34 11.15 -7.04
N LEU A 45 13.44 11.89 -7.68
CA LEU A 45 12.01 11.58 -7.65
C LEU A 45 11.62 10.47 -8.65
N ILE A 46 12.46 10.17 -9.63
CA ILE A 46 12.24 9.07 -10.59
C ILE A 46 13.33 8.03 -10.36
N LYS A 47 13.04 7.07 -9.49
CA LYS A 47 13.95 5.96 -9.20
C LYS A 47 13.49 4.69 -9.93
N PRO A 48 14.42 3.96 -10.59
CA PRO A 48 14.09 2.67 -11.20
C PRO A 48 13.83 1.62 -10.12
N ALA A 49 13.05 0.60 -10.46
CA ALA A 49 12.86 -0.55 -9.59
C ALA A 49 14.18 -1.32 -9.40
N TYR A 50 14.42 -1.82 -8.19
CA TYR A 50 15.54 -2.71 -7.93
C TYR A 50 15.29 -4.10 -8.54
N PRO A 51 16.35 -4.80 -8.99
CA PRO A 51 16.22 -6.17 -9.42
C PRO A 51 15.77 -7.04 -8.24
N ALA A 52 14.67 -7.76 -8.42
CA ALA A 52 14.12 -8.67 -7.42
C ALA A 52 14.42 -10.13 -7.79
N SER A 53 14.77 -10.92 -6.77
CA SER A 53 14.90 -12.38 -6.89
C SER A 53 13.53 -13.04 -7.13
N PRO A 54 13.47 -14.28 -7.65
CA PRO A 54 12.19 -14.97 -7.88
C PRO A 54 11.29 -15.03 -6.65
N ARG A 55 11.87 -15.34 -5.48
CA ARG A 55 11.16 -15.37 -4.20
C ARG A 55 10.59 -14.01 -3.80
N GLU A 56 11.31 -12.92 -4.09
CA GLU A 56 10.82 -11.57 -3.79
C GLU A 56 9.72 -11.15 -4.75
N LYS A 57 9.79 -11.54 -6.03
CA LYS A 57 8.72 -11.28 -6.99
C LYS A 57 7.41 -11.97 -6.60
N GLU A 58 7.47 -13.25 -6.22
CA GLU A 58 6.31 -13.99 -5.73
C GLU A 58 5.70 -13.30 -4.49
N ALA A 59 6.53 -12.88 -3.54
CA ALA A 59 6.06 -12.16 -2.37
C ALA A 59 5.44 -10.79 -2.74
N LEU A 60 6.06 -10.04 -3.65
CA LEU A 60 5.52 -8.76 -4.15
C LEU A 60 4.16 -8.95 -4.80
N GLU A 61 3.99 -9.97 -5.65
CA GLU A 61 2.72 -10.26 -6.31
C GLU A 61 1.59 -10.51 -5.32
N VAL A 62 1.86 -11.27 -4.25
CA VAL A 62 0.88 -11.50 -3.17
C VAL A 62 0.50 -10.18 -2.49
N HIS A 63 1.50 -9.39 -2.05
CA HIS A 63 1.24 -8.11 -1.35
C HIS A 63 0.51 -7.10 -2.24
N ILE A 64 0.91 -6.98 -3.52
CA ILE A 64 0.27 -6.07 -4.48
C ILE A 64 -1.18 -6.47 -4.69
N LYS A 65 -1.46 -7.77 -4.87
CA LYS A 65 -2.82 -8.27 -5.06
C LYS A 65 -3.69 -7.97 -3.83
N GLU A 66 -3.21 -8.29 -2.63
CA GLU A 66 -3.94 -8.03 -1.38
C GLU A 66 -4.27 -6.53 -1.24
N LEU A 67 -3.30 -5.65 -1.51
CA LEU A 67 -3.50 -4.20 -1.40
C LEU A 67 -4.43 -3.65 -2.50
N MET A 68 -4.46 -4.26 -3.68
CA MET A 68 -5.44 -3.93 -4.72
C MET A 68 -6.86 -4.37 -4.29
N ASP A 69 -7.00 -5.57 -3.75
CA ASP A 69 -8.29 -6.11 -3.27
C ASP A 69 -8.85 -5.26 -2.10
N LEU A 70 -7.97 -4.75 -1.23
CA LEU A 70 -8.32 -3.83 -0.14
C LEU A 70 -8.53 -2.37 -0.58
N GLY A 71 -8.35 -2.07 -1.87
CA GLY A 71 -8.53 -0.72 -2.42
C GLY A 71 -7.46 0.29 -2.00
N VAL A 72 -6.31 -0.17 -1.51
CA VAL A 72 -5.17 0.66 -1.10
C VAL A 72 -4.29 1.03 -2.30
N LEU A 73 -4.08 0.08 -3.22
CA LEU A 73 -3.36 0.30 -4.46
C LEU A 73 -4.31 0.24 -5.67
N ARG A 74 -3.99 1.03 -6.70
CA ARG A 74 -4.64 0.96 -8.00
C ARG A 74 -3.61 0.93 -9.12
N LYS A 75 -4.00 0.35 -10.24
CA LYS A 75 -3.24 0.47 -11.48
C LYS A 75 -3.39 1.89 -12.02
N ILE A 76 -2.27 2.50 -12.38
CA ILE A 76 -2.23 3.77 -13.11
C ILE A 76 -2.56 3.49 -14.59
N GLY A 77 -3.46 4.28 -15.17
CA GLY A 77 -3.87 4.18 -16.57
C GLY A 77 -2.76 4.60 -17.54
N HIS A 78 -2.83 4.11 -18.79
CA HIS A 78 -1.80 4.37 -19.81
C HIS A 78 -1.55 5.86 -20.12
N ASN A 79 -2.55 6.72 -19.92
CA ASN A 79 -2.47 8.15 -20.21
C ASN A 79 -2.23 9.01 -18.95
N GLU A 80 -2.16 8.40 -17.77
CA GLU A 80 -1.89 9.12 -16.53
C GLU A 80 -0.39 9.39 -16.43
N GLN A 81 -0.02 10.65 -16.23
CA GLN A 81 1.38 11.01 -16.01
C GLN A 81 1.81 10.61 -14.60
N VAL A 82 2.98 9.96 -14.52
CA VAL A 82 3.62 9.60 -13.25
C VAL A 82 4.81 10.53 -13.05
N GLU A 83 4.70 11.42 -12.07
CA GLU A 83 5.77 12.38 -11.74
C GLU A 83 6.80 11.80 -10.77
N VAL A 84 6.42 10.76 -10.02
CA VAL A 84 7.26 10.16 -8.97
C VAL A 84 7.25 8.64 -9.08
N THR A 85 8.42 8.01 -9.08
CA THR A 85 8.58 6.56 -8.99
C THR A 85 9.50 6.19 -7.84
N ILE A 86 9.04 5.28 -6.99
CA ILE A 86 9.75 4.87 -5.78
C ILE A 86 9.96 3.35 -5.84
N PRO A 87 11.20 2.87 -5.66
CA PRO A 87 11.45 1.44 -5.63
C PRO A 87 10.87 0.84 -4.36
N VAL A 88 10.44 -0.40 -4.50
CA VAL A 88 9.85 -1.20 -3.44
C VAL A 88 10.72 -2.43 -3.24
N ILE A 89 10.94 -2.79 -1.98
CA ILE A 89 11.71 -3.97 -1.57
C ILE A 89 10.86 -4.89 -0.70
N ILE A 90 11.25 -6.16 -0.64
CA ILE A 90 10.72 -7.11 0.33
C ILE A 90 11.70 -7.25 1.48
N THR A 91 11.19 -7.14 2.70
CA THR A 91 11.93 -7.50 3.91
C THR A 91 11.32 -8.75 4.54
N TRP A 92 12.16 -9.61 5.09
CA TRP A 92 11.75 -10.86 5.70
C TRP A 92 12.00 -10.84 7.21
N HIS A 93 10.99 -11.21 7.98
CA HIS A 93 11.10 -11.33 9.42
C HIS A 93 10.23 -12.50 9.91
N ASN A 94 10.82 -13.42 10.68
CA ASN A 94 10.14 -14.62 11.21
C ASN A 94 9.34 -15.40 10.14
N GLY A 95 9.94 -15.59 8.96
CA GLY A 95 9.31 -16.30 7.84
C GLY A 95 8.22 -15.54 7.10
N LYS A 96 7.89 -14.30 7.51
CA LYS A 96 6.89 -13.45 6.87
C LYS A 96 7.56 -12.35 6.05
N SER A 97 6.99 -12.06 4.88
CA SER A 97 7.43 -10.96 4.03
C SER A 97 6.66 -9.67 4.33
N ARG A 98 7.30 -8.53 4.07
CA ARG A 98 6.74 -7.19 4.13
C ARG A 98 7.21 -6.38 2.93
N MET A 99 6.28 -5.70 2.28
CA MET A 99 6.56 -4.76 1.19
C MET A 99 6.90 -3.38 1.77
N VAL A 100 8.02 -2.79 1.35
CA VAL A 100 8.54 -1.53 1.89
C VAL A 100 8.94 -0.60 0.75
N GLY A 101 8.38 0.61 0.71
CA GLY A 101 8.78 1.65 -0.24
C GLY A 101 9.95 2.49 0.27
N GLU A 102 10.88 2.84 -0.62
CA GLU A 102 12.02 3.70 -0.29
C GLU A 102 11.71 5.19 -0.57
N PHE A 103 11.04 5.85 0.37
CA PHE A 103 10.59 7.24 0.23
C PHE A 103 11.64 8.32 0.52
N ARG A 104 12.90 7.94 0.77
CA ARG A 104 13.97 8.90 1.09
C ARG A 104 14.41 9.61 -0.19
N ALA A 105 14.51 10.95 -0.14
CA ALA A 105 15.14 11.77 -1.16
C ALA A 105 16.66 11.79 -0.96
#